data_AF-A0A0D8L5A2-F1
#
_entry.id   AF-A0A0D8L5A2-F1
#
_cell.length_a   1.000
_cell.length_b   1.000
_cell.length_c   1.000
_cell.angle_alpha   90.00
_cell.angle_beta   90.00
_cell.angle_gamma   90.00
#
_symmetry.space_group_name_H-M   'P 1'
#
loop_
_entity.id
_entity.type
_entity.pdbx_description
1 polymer ?
#
loop_
_entity_poly.entity_id
_entity_poly.type
_entity_poly.pdbx_seq_one_letter_code
_entity_poly.pdbx_strand_id
1 'polypeptide(L)'
;MLIECDFINDWYSLMRDLLVNHYKFNQSDVDAIQDDELPFKYIYLEERLVKKAKRKVYISNSFSCPSDIKPGWDGLKNKIENGEDLTPYLSKKISNLDYHDKMFNEWGIHHFHLGSRMIGGFIERTGCLLYALVTSDGVYAINIYQHDNWTRDSILQTIHDDWPNLIDKYKLNQGVMTHGVTPNERATLRKSNINSFLLHQWGYLYANWWW
;
A
#
# COMPACT_ATOMS: atom_id res chain seq x y z
N MET A 1 -33.78 -1.05 35.32
CA MET A 1 -33.02 -1.80 34.30
C MET A 1 -31.67 -1.11 34.20
N LEU A 2 -30.61 -1.76 34.66
CA LEU A 2 -29.24 -1.28 34.50
C LEU A 2 -28.76 -1.80 33.14
N ILE A 3 -28.31 -0.89 32.28
CA ILE A 3 -27.58 -1.27 31.05
C ILE A 3 -26.12 -1.37 31.48
N GLU A 4 -25.54 -2.55 31.36
CA GLU A 4 -24.10 -2.75 31.49
C GLU A 4 -23.49 -2.49 30.11
N CYS A 5 -22.60 -1.51 30.01
CA CYS A 5 -21.91 -1.17 28.77
C CYS A 5 -20.45 -1.58 28.90
N ASP A 6 -20.01 -2.50 28.05
CA ASP A 6 -18.61 -2.91 27.93
C ASP A 6 -18.12 -2.57 26.51
N PHE A 7 -17.76 -1.30 26.33
CA PHE A 7 -17.37 -0.78 25.03
C PHE A 7 -16.13 -1.47 24.43
N ILE A 8 -15.27 -2.06 25.26
CA ILE A 8 -14.07 -2.76 24.80
C ILE A 8 -14.47 -4.08 24.15
N ASN A 9 -15.27 -4.89 24.86
CA ASN A 9 -15.76 -6.16 24.31
C ASN A 9 -16.74 -5.96 23.15
N ASP A 10 -17.54 -4.91 23.19
CA ASP A 10 -18.40 -4.52 22.06
C ASP A 10 -17.55 -4.18 20.82
N TRP A 11 -16.44 -3.47 21.01
CA TRP A 11 -15.54 -3.13 19.91
C TRP A 11 -14.85 -4.37 19.32
N TYR A 12 -14.35 -5.29 20.15
CA TYR A 12 -13.79 -6.56 19.68
C TYR A 12 -14.82 -7.39 18.91
N SER A 13 -16.03 -7.52 19.45
CA SER A 13 -17.13 -8.25 18.81
C SER A 13 -17.48 -7.66 17.44
N LEU A 14 -17.54 -6.31 17.34
CA LEU A 14 -17.77 -5.63 16.07
C LEU A 14 -16.66 -5.91 15.05
N MET A 15 -15.39 -5.86 15.45
CA MET A 15 -14.28 -6.12 14.53
C MET A 15 -14.28 -7.58 14.05
N ARG A 16 -14.56 -8.54 14.93
CA ARG A 16 -14.70 -9.96 14.55
C ARG A 16 -15.85 -10.15 13.56
N ASP A 17 -17.00 -9.55 13.84
CA ASP A 17 -18.16 -9.58 12.94
C ASP A 17 -17.83 -8.98 11.57
N LEU A 18 -17.17 -7.82 11.52
CA LEU A 18 -16.77 -7.21 10.26
C LEU A 18 -15.80 -8.11 9.49
N LEU A 19 -14.76 -8.65 10.13
CA LEU A 19 -13.80 -9.56 9.47
C LEU A 19 -14.50 -10.78 8.84
N VAL A 20 -15.42 -11.41 9.55
CA VAL A 20 -16.13 -12.61 9.05
C VAL A 20 -17.22 -12.24 8.04
N ASN A 21 -18.12 -11.33 8.41
CA ASN A 21 -19.34 -11.09 7.66
C ASN A 21 -19.17 -10.06 6.55
N HIS A 22 -18.32 -9.05 6.73
CA HIS A 22 -18.03 -8.07 5.68
C HIS A 22 -16.89 -8.54 4.77
N TYR A 23 -15.71 -8.82 5.35
CA TYR A 23 -14.50 -9.15 4.58
C TYR A 23 -14.36 -10.64 4.23
N LYS A 24 -15.26 -11.50 4.73
CA LYS A 24 -15.34 -12.93 4.39
C LYS A 24 -14.12 -13.75 4.83
N PHE A 25 -13.48 -13.38 5.94
CA PHE A 25 -12.47 -14.23 6.58
C PHE A 25 -13.14 -15.45 7.23
N ASN A 26 -12.41 -16.56 7.34
CA ASN A 26 -12.92 -17.75 8.03
C ASN A 26 -13.11 -17.45 9.51
N GLN A 27 -14.25 -17.87 10.07
CA GLN A 27 -14.57 -17.68 11.49
C GLN A 27 -13.46 -18.23 12.41
N SER A 28 -12.96 -19.44 12.14
CA SER A 28 -11.92 -20.07 12.95
C SER A 28 -10.61 -19.27 12.97
N ASP A 29 -10.25 -18.65 11.85
CA ASP A 29 -9.02 -17.87 11.73
C ASP A 29 -9.16 -16.56 12.50
N VAL A 30 -10.34 -15.94 12.46
CA VAL A 30 -10.66 -14.73 13.23
C VAL A 30 -10.69 -15.03 14.72
N ASP A 31 -11.37 -16.10 15.15
CA ASP A 31 -11.49 -16.51 16.55
C ASP A 31 -10.14 -16.81 17.22
N ALA A 32 -9.14 -17.23 16.44
CA ALA A 32 -7.79 -17.50 16.94
C ALA A 32 -6.97 -16.22 17.26
N ILE A 33 -7.38 -15.05 16.75
CA ILE A 33 -6.71 -13.77 17.01
C ILE A 33 -6.93 -13.38 18.47
N GLN A 34 -5.85 -13.00 19.17
CA GLN A 34 -5.97 -12.45 20.52
C GLN A 34 -6.63 -11.07 20.49
N ASP A 35 -7.44 -10.76 21.50
CA ASP A 35 -8.24 -9.52 21.52
C ASP A 35 -7.37 -8.25 21.45
N ASP A 36 -6.18 -8.25 22.05
CA ASP A 36 -5.23 -7.14 22.02
C ASP A 36 -4.54 -6.96 20.66
N GLU A 37 -4.46 -8.01 19.84
CA GLU A 37 -3.95 -7.94 18.46
C GLU A 37 -5.01 -7.49 17.45
N LEU A 38 -6.29 -7.73 17.75
CA LEU A 38 -7.39 -7.57 16.82
C LEU A 38 -7.52 -6.15 16.24
N PRO A 39 -7.42 -5.05 17.03
CA PRO A 39 -7.46 -3.69 16.49
C PRO A 39 -6.37 -3.44 15.44
N PHE A 40 -5.14 -3.91 15.70
CA PHE A 40 -4.02 -3.72 14.79
C PHE A 40 -4.24 -4.46 13.47
N LYS A 41 -4.70 -5.72 13.53
CA LYS A 41 -5.00 -6.51 12.33
C LYS A 41 -6.14 -5.91 11.50
N TYR A 42 -7.20 -5.44 12.16
CA TYR A 42 -8.35 -4.81 11.52
C TYR A 42 -7.97 -3.48 10.86
N ILE A 43 -7.35 -2.56 11.59
CA ILE A 43 -6.96 -1.24 11.07
C ILE A 43 -5.96 -1.42 9.92
N TYR A 44 -4.99 -2.33 10.07
CA TYR A 44 -4.01 -2.57 9.03
C TYR A 44 -4.61 -3.19 7.75
N LEU A 45 -5.65 -4.00 7.86
CA LEU A 45 -6.43 -4.44 6.69
C LEU A 45 -7.11 -3.24 6.02
N GLU A 46 -7.80 -2.41 6.82
CA GLU A 46 -8.51 -1.22 6.34
C GLU A 46 -7.60 -0.21 5.62
N GLU A 47 -6.37 -0.04 6.13
CA GLU A 47 -5.38 0.86 5.53
C GLU A 47 -4.84 0.36 4.19
N ARG A 48 -4.67 -0.95 4.03
CA ARG A 48 -4.21 -1.57 2.78
C ARG A 48 -5.30 -1.69 1.73
N LEU A 49 -6.57 -1.69 2.15
CA LEU A 49 -7.70 -1.69 1.25
C LEU A 49 -7.96 -0.27 0.71
N VAL A 50 -8.18 -0.19 -0.59
CA VAL A 50 -8.59 1.08 -1.19
C VAL A 50 -10.11 1.20 -1.14
N LYS A 51 -10.61 2.09 -0.28
CA LYS A 51 -12.05 2.37 -0.15
C LYS A 51 -12.66 2.74 -1.51
N LYS A 52 -13.83 2.19 -1.82
CA LYS A 52 -14.57 2.48 -3.07
C LYS A 52 -14.99 3.93 -3.09
N ALA A 53 -14.34 4.72 -3.94
CA ALA A 53 -14.62 6.14 -4.12
C ALA A 53 -13.99 6.59 -5.44
N LYS A 54 -14.68 7.47 -6.16
CA LYS A 54 -14.15 8.08 -7.38
C LYS A 54 -12.93 8.90 -7.01
N ARG A 55 -11.81 8.65 -7.69
CA ARG A 55 -10.56 9.40 -7.50
C ARG A 55 -10.03 9.85 -8.85
N LYS A 56 -9.41 11.02 -8.87
CA LYS A 56 -8.67 11.48 -10.05
C LYS A 56 -7.36 10.70 -10.16
N VAL A 57 -6.98 10.32 -11.38
CA VAL A 57 -5.68 9.71 -11.63
C VAL A 57 -4.69 10.78 -12.06
N TYR A 58 -3.61 10.91 -11.29
CA TYR A 58 -2.44 11.72 -11.60
C TYR A 58 -1.33 10.79 -12.07
N ILE A 59 -0.71 11.12 -13.20
CA ILE A 59 0.32 10.29 -13.82
C ILE A 59 1.63 11.06 -13.73
N SER A 60 2.69 10.37 -13.31
CA SER A 60 4.00 11.00 -13.17
C SER A 60 4.56 11.42 -14.54
N ASN A 61 5.43 12.43 -14.56
CA ASN A 61 6.08 12.92 -15.77
C ASN A 61 6.99 11.84 -16.40
N SER A 62 7.49 10.90 -15.57
CA SER A 62 8.36 9.80 -15.98
C SER A 62 7.62 8.48 -16.23
N PHE A 63 6.29 8.49 -16.19
CA PHE A 63 5.48 7.28 -16.30
C PHE A 63 5.65 6.61 -17.66
N SER A 64 5.91 5.30 -17.65
CA SER A 64 6.02 4.49 -18.86
C SER A 64 5.17 3.23 -18.72
N CYS A 65 4.35 2.96 -19.74
CA CYS A 65 3.52 1.76 -19.79
C CYS A 65 3.89 0.92 -21.02
N PRO A 66 4.42 -0.30 -20.82
CA PRO A 66 4.63 -1.24 -21.92
C PRO A 66 3.32 -1.52 -22.68
N SER A 67 3.40 -1.71 -24.00
CA SER A 67 2.23 -1.96 -24.87
C SER A 67 1.37 -3.12 -24.39
N ASP A 68 2.02 -4.21 -23.97
CA ASP A 68 1.36 -5.47 -23.61
C ASP A 68 0.63 -5.36 -22.27
N ILE A 69 1.01 -4.38 -21.44
CA ILE A 69 0.40 -4.09 -20.13
C ILE A 69 -0.70 -3.02 -20.24
N LYS A 70 -0.70 -2.25 -21.33
CA LYS A 70 -1.60 -1.11 -21.52
C LYS A 70 -3.08 -1.45 -21.31
N PRO A 71 -3.62 -2.59 -21.78
CA PRO A 71 -5.02 -2.94 -21.50
C PRO A 71 -5.33 -3.09 -20.01
N GLY A 72 -4.41 -3.67 -19.23
CA GLY A 72 -4.54 -3.82 -17.78
C GLY A 72 -4.48 -2.48 -17.06
N TRP A 73 -3.57 -1.59 -17.49
CA TRP A 73 -3.48 -0.22 -16.98
C TRP A 73 -4.74 0.60 -17.28
N ASP A 74 -5.21 0.63 -18.53
CA ASP A 74 -6.41 1.37 -18.92
C ASP A 74 -7.64 0.89 -18.13
N GLY A 75 -7.76 -0.43 -17.92
CA GLY A 75 -8.82 -1.02 -17.12
C GLY A 75 -8.77 -0.60 -15.64
N LEU A 76 -7.58 -0.63 -15.02
CA LEU A 76 -7.40 -0.14 -13.66
C LEU A 76 -7.73 1.35 -13.55
N LYS A 77 -7.21 2.17 -14.47
CA LYS A 77 -7.45 3.62 -14.50
C LYS A 77 -8.96 3.92 -14.55
N ASN A 78 -9.70 3.27 -15.45
CA ASN A 78 -11.14 3.44 -15.55
C ASN A 78 -11.87 3.07 -14.25
N LYS A 79 -11.45 1.98 -13.57
CA LYS A 79 -12.04 1.59 -12.28
C LYS A 79 -11.77 2.59 -11.17
N ILE A 80 -10.58 3.18 -11.12
CA ILE A 80 -10.23 4.23 -10.18
C ILE A 80 -11.14 5.46 -10.39
N GLU A 81 -11.27 5.91 -11.63
CA GLU A 81 -12.05 7.11 -11.97
C GLU A 81 -13.55 6.91 -11.73
N ASN A 82 -14.05 5.68 -11.86
CA ASN A 82 -15.44 5.31 -11.56
C ASN A 82 -15.69 4.95 -10.09
N GLY A 83 -14.64 4.86 -9.27
CA GLY A 83 -14.75 4.53 -7.85
C GLY A 83 -15.15 3.09 -7.57
N GLU A 84 -14.79 2.19 -8.47
CA GLU A 84 -15.06 0.76 -8.35
C GLU A 84 -14.13 0.08 -7.34
N ASP A 85 -14.40 -1.20 -7.06
CA ASP A 85 -13.57 -2.04 -6.22
C ASP A 85 -12.19 -2.29 -6.85
N LEU A 86 -11.14 -1.90 -6.14
CA LEU A 86 -9.75 -2.12 -6.56
C LEU A 86 -9.13 -3.34 -5.89
N THR A 87 -9.81 -3.99 -4.93
CA THR A 87 -9.31 -5.20 -4.25
C THR A 87 -8.84 -6.28 -5.21
N PRO A 88 -9.50 -6.54 -6.36
CA PRO A 88 -9.01 -7.53 -7.33
C PRO A 88 -7.63 -7.23 -7.92
N TYR A 89 -7.17 -5.97 -7.88
CA TYR A 89 -5.87 -5.55 -8.37
C TYR A 89 -4.78 -5.64 -7.29
N LEU A 90 -5.15 -5.82 -6.02
CA LEU A 90 -4.20 -5.97 -4.92
C LEU A 90 -3.59 -7.38 -4.88
N SER A 91 -2.56 -7.54 -4.06
CA SER A 91 -1.99 -8.86 -3.76
C SER A 91 -3.05 -9.78 -3.14
N LYS A 92 -3.07 -11.05 -3.56
CA LYS A 92 -3.87 -12.10 -2.91
C LYS A 92 -3.58 -12.23 -1.40
N LYS A 93 -2.43 -11.74 -0.93
CA LYS A 93 -2.08 -11.71 0.49
C LYS A 93 -2.90 -10.71 1.31
N ILE A 94 -3.78 -9.91 0.69
CA ILE A 94 -4.75 -9.07 1.41
C ILE A 94 -5.67 -9.91 2.30
N SER A 95 -5.91 -11.18 1.95
CA SER A 95 -6.65 -12.14 2.77
C SER A 95 -5.81 -12.79 3.89
N ASN A 96 -4.60 -12.29 4.16
CA ASN A 96 -3.76 -12.73 5.27
C ASN A 96 -3.53 -11.54 6.21
N LEU A 97 -4.10 -11.61 7.41
CA LEU A 97 -4.01 -10.56 8.42
C LEU A 97 -2.60 -10.41 9.01
N ASP A 98 -1.78 -11.47 8.96
CA ASP A 98 -0.39 -11.46 9.44
C ASP A 98 0.61 -11.09 8.32
N TYR A 99 0.14 -10.86 7.09
CA TYR A 99 1.02 -10.43 6.02
C TYR A 99 1.34 -8.94 6.14
N HIS A 100 2.62 -8.59 6.21
CA HIS A 100 3.09 -7.21 6.18
C HIS A 100 3.56 -6.80 4.77
N ASP A 101 2.89 -5.80 4.20
CA ASP A 101 3.26 -5.19 2.95
C ASP A 101 4.37 -4.17 3.17
N LYS A 102 5.61 -4.54 2.84
CA LYS A 102 6.78 -3.74 3.18
C LYS A 102 6.82 -2.40 2.44
N MET A 103 6.29 -2.29 1.22
CA MET A 103 6.27 -1.00 0.51
C MET A 103 5.16 -0.09 0.99
N PHE A 104 3.99 -0.66 1.25
CA PHE A 104 2.91 0.08 1.88
C PHE A 104 3.33 0.59 3.26
N ASN A 105 3.99 -0.26 4.05
CA ASN A 105 4.53 0.16 5.33
C ASN A 105 5.57 1.26 5.09
N GLU A 106 6.66 1.00 4.38
CA GLU A 106 7.74 1.99 4.31
C GLU A 106 7.31 3.37 3.76
N TRP A 107 6.46 3.42 2.73
CA TRP A 107 6.19 4.66 2.01
C TRP A 107 4.71 4.96 1.75
N GLY A 108 3.78 4.13 2.23
CA GLY A 108 2.35 4.23 1.89
C GLY A 108 2.04 3.84 0.43
N ILE A 109 3.00 3.21 -0.26
CA ILE A 109 2.89 2.89 -1.68
C ILE A 109 2.11 1.60 -1.87
N HIS A 110 0.98 1.70 -2.57
CA HIS A 110 0.23 0.55 -3.03
C HIS A 110 0.83 0.01 -4.32
N HIS A 111 0.74 -1.30 -4.53
CA HIS A 111 1.05 -1.95 -5.79
C HIS A 111 -0.15 -2.69 -6.35
N PHE A 112 -0.46 -2.42 -7.62
CA PHE A 112 -1.61 -2.98 -8.32
C PHE A 112 -1.15 -3.86 -9.50
N HIS A 113 -1.64 -5.09 -9.56
CA HIS A 113 -1.38 -6.02 -10.65
C HIS A 113 -2.05 -5.57 -11.96
N LEU A 114 -1.30 -5.59 -13.07
CA LEU A 114 -1.76 -5.06 -14.37
C LEU A 114 -2.01 -6.17 -15.40
N GLY A 115 -2.86 -7.13 -15.05
CA GLY A 115 -3.41 -8.12 -15.99
C GLY A 115 -4.69 -7.63 -16.66
N SER A 116 -5.07 -8.27 -17.76
CA SER A 116 -6.29 -7.95 -18.52
C SER A 116 -7.48 -8.86 -18.22
N ARG A 117 -7.27 -9.91 -17.40
CA ARG A 117 -8.26 -10.95 -17.11
C ARG A 117 -8.42 -11.14 -15.60
N MET A 118 -9.63 -11.51 -15.19
CA MET A 118 -9.92 -11.94 -13.82
C MET A 118 -9.74 -13.45 -13.70
N ILE A 119 -8.95 -13.91 -12.72
CA ILE A 119 -8.68 -15.31 -12.41
C ILE A 119 -8.87 -15.52 -10.91
N GLY A 120 -9.97 -16.18 -10.53
CA GLY A 120 -10.28 -16.48 -9.13
C GLY A 120 -10.45 -15.24 -8.25
N GLY A 121 -11.17 -14.22 -8.74
CA GLY A 121 -11.45 -12.98 -8.01
C GLY A 121 -10.34 -11.92 -8.02
N PHE A 122 -9.18 -12.24 -8.61
CA PHE A 122 -8.05 -11.31 -8.73
C PHE A 122 -7.63 -11.13 -10.20
N ILE A 123 -6.97 -10.03 -10.49
CA ILE A 123 -6.39 -9.78 -11.81
C ILE A 123 -5.20 -10.71 -12.04
N GLU A 124 -5.10 -11.21 -13.27
CA GLU A 124 -3.99 -12.03 -13.74
C GLU A 124 -2.64 -11.37 -13.42
N ARG A 125 -1.70 -12.18 -12.92
CA ARG A 125 -0.37 -11.70 -12.53
C ARG A 125 0.55 -11.71 -13.74
N THR A 126 0.81 -10.54 -14.30
CA THR A 126 1.75 -10.35 -15.41
C THR A 126 3.20 -10.17 -14.97
N GLY A 127 3.44 -10.06 -13.65
CA GLY A 127 4.74 -9.64 -13.09
C GLY A 127 4.90 -8.11 -13.03
N CYS A 128 4.17 -7.37 -13.87
CA CYS A 128 4.12 -5.91 -13.84
C CYS A 128 3.13 -5.41 -12.78
N LEU A 129 3.57 -4.40 -12.03
CA LEU A 129 2.80 -3.73 -10.99
C LEU A 129 2.82 -2.22 -11.23
N LEU A 130 1.66 -1.58 -11.15
CA LEU A 130 1.59 -0.14 -10.95
C LEU A 130 1.95 0.16 -9.49
N TYR A 131 2.92 1.03 -9.26
CA TYR A 131 3.18 1.60 -7.95
C TYR A 131 2.47 2.95 -7.87
N ALA A 132 1.70 3.16 -6.81
CA ALA A 132 0.94 4.39 -6.65
C ALA A 132 0.75 4.79 -5.18
N LEU A 133 0.64 6.11 -4.96
CA LEU A 133 0.11 6.64 -3.70
C LEU A 133 -1.40 6.86 -3.85
N VAL A 134 -2.14 6.49 -2.81
CA VAL A 134 -3.60 6.63 -2.77
C VAL A 134 -3.96 7.60 -1.66
N THR A 135 -4.78 8.59 -2.01
CA THR A 135 -5.31 9.60 -1.09
C THR A 135 -6.84 9.55 -1.10
N SER A 136 -7.49 10.43 -0.34
CA SER A 136 -8.96 10.54 -0.35
C SER A 136 -9.50 10.96 -1.73
N ASP A 137 -8.76 11.77 -2.48
CA ASP A 137 -9.21 12.46 -3.70
C ASP A 137 -8.46 12.03 -4.97
N GLY A 138 -7.25 11.47 -4.82
CA GLY A 138 -6.39 11.10 -5.94
C GLY A 138 -5.70 9.75 -5.83
N VAL A 139 -5.42 9.15 -6.99
CA VAL A 139 -4.42 8.08 -7.16
C VAL A 139 -3.28 8.62 -8.00
N TYR A 140 -2.08 8.59 -7.44
CA TYR A 140 -0.86 9.13 -8.01
C TYR A 140 -0.01 7.98 -8.55
N ALA A 141 -0.16 7.71 -9.85
CA ALA A 141 0.54 6.66 -10.57
C ALA A 141 2.02 7.02 -10.77
N ILE A 142 2.89 6.41 -9.97
CA ILE A 142 4.33 6.67 -9.95
C ILE A 142 4.96 6.08 -11.21
N ASN A 143 4.92 4.76 -11.35
CA ASN A 143 5.38 4.06 -12.55
C ASN A 143 4.94 2.60 -12.53
N ILE A 144 5.26 1.88 -13.61
CA ILE A 144 5.09 0.43 -13.71
C ILE A 144 6.44 -0.25 -13.53
N TYR A 145 6.52 -1.18 -12.58
CA TYR A 145 7.73 -1.93 -12.26
C TYR A 145 7.46 -3.44 -12.26
N GLN A 146 8.50 -4.23 -12.53
CA GLN A 146 8.45 -5.67 -12.29
C GLN A 146 8.39 -5.98 -10.79
N HIS A 147 7.79 -7.12 -10.43
CA HIS A 147 7.47 -7.61 -9.09
C HIS A 147 8.66 -7.72 -8.08
N ASP A 148 9.88 -7.33 -8.41
CA ASP A 148 11.03 -7.37 -7.49
C ASP A 148 11.75 -6.04 -7.29
N ASN A 149 11.25 -4.96 -7.90
CA ASN A 149 11.90 -3.65 -7.91
C ASN A 149 11.51 -2.77 -6.71
N TRP A 150 11.53 -3.35 -5.51
CA TRP A 150 10.98 -2.72 -4.31
C TRP A 150 11.85 -1.57 -3.78
N THR A 151 13.16 -1.56 -4.01
CA THR A 151 14.10 -0.60 -3.39
C THR A 151 14.66 0.42 -4.37
N ARG A 152 14.07 0.60 -5.55
CA ARG A 152 14.61 1.55 -6.54
C ARG A 152 14.51 2.99 -6.04
N ASP A 153 15.62 3.74 -6.11
CA ASP A 153 15.64 5.17 -5.77
C ASP A 153 14.63 5.96 -6.59
N SER A 154 14.44 5.57 -7.86
CA SER A 154 13.54 6.26 -8.78
C SER A 154 12.10 6.32 -8.29
N ILE A 155 11.65 5.41 -7.43
CA ILE A 155 10.28 5.44 -6.88
C ILE A 155 10.08 6.71 -6.05
N LEU A 156 10.96 6.96 -5.07
CA LEU A 156 10.85 8.15 -4.22
C LEU A 156 11.29 9.42 -4.94
N GLN A 157 12.26 9.35 -5.85
CA GLN A 157 12.64 10.48 -6.69
C GLN A 157 11.45 10.96 -7.54
N THR A 158 10.73 10.06 -8.21
CA THR A 158 9.54 10.44 -8.98
C THR A 158 8.47 11.09 -8.11
N ILE A 159 8.23 10.59 -6.90
CA ILE A 159 7.26 11.22 -5.99
C ILE A 159 7.76 12.60 -5.54
N HIS A 160 9.05 12.75 -5.22
CA HIS A 160 9.63 14.03 -4.83
C HIS A 160 9.52 15.07 -5.95
N ASP A 161 9.87 14.68 -7.17
CA ASP A 161 9.93 15.59 -8.32
C ASP A 161 8.51 16.06 -8.73
N ASP A 162 7.53 15.17 -8.70
CA ASP A 162 6.18 15.48 -9.20
C ASP A 162 5.20 15.92 -8.09
N TRP A 163 5.29 15.32 -6.91
CA TRP A 163 4.33 15.51 -5.81
C TRP A 163 5.00 15.52 -4.42
N PRO A 164 5.95 16.43 -4.16
CA PRO A 164 6.76 16.41 -2.93
C PRO A 164 5.93 16.48 -1.65
N ASN A 165 4.79 17.18 -1.69
CA ASN A 165 3.88 17.32 -0.56
C ASN A 165 3.30 15.98 -0.06
N LEU A 166 3.20 14.95 -0.92
CA LEU A 166 2.64 13.65 -0.52
C LEU A 166 3.57 12.86 0.40
N ILE A 167 4.87 13.16 0.38
CA ILE A 167 5.90 12.49 1.18
C ILE A 167 6.58 13.44 2.18
N ASP A 168 6.04 14.65 2.37
CA ASP A 168 6.65 15.64 3.25
C ASP A 168 6.74 15.16 4.71
N LYS A 169 5.77 14.35 5.15
CA LYS A 169 5.79 13.69 6.47
C LYS A 169 7.01 12.78 6.70
N TYR A 170 7.66 12.32 5.63
CA TYR A 170 8.86 11.49 5.70
C TYR A 170 10.15 12.31 5.56
N LYS A 171 10.04 13.59 5.24
CA LYS A 171 11.18 14.48 5.02
C LYS A 171 11.81 14.86 6.36
N LEU A 172 13.12 14.73 6.45
CA LEU A 172 13.88 15.18 7.61
C LEU A 172 14.29 16.64 7.40
N ASN A 173 13.84 17.50 8.31
CA ASN A 173 14.17 18.93 8.28
C ASN A 173 15.61 19.23 8.70
N GLN A 174 16.25 18.29 9.40
CA GLN A 174 17.63 18.40 9.88
C GLN A 174 18.32 17.03 9.75
N GLY A 175 19.61 17.06 9.46
CA GLY A 175 20.43 15.88 9.24
C GLY A 175 21.20 15.97 7.95
N VAL A 176 22.45 15.50 7.97
CA VAL A 176 23.30 15.41 6.78
C VAL A 176 23.76 13.96 6.69
N MET A 177 23.51 13.34 5.54
CA MET A 177 24.13 12.07 5.19
C MET A 177 25.25 12.31 4.22
N THR A 178 26.45 11.87 4.59
CA THR A 178 27.63 11.94 3.72
C THR A 178 27.72 10.76 2.74
N HIS A 179 27.02 9.66 3.04
CA HIS A 179 26.95 8.47 2.18
C HIS A 179 25.51 7.96 2.13
N GLY A 180 24.93 7.84 0.94
CA GLY A 180 23.62 7.24 0.73
C GLY A 180 23.64 5.73 0.97
N VAL A 181 22.52 5.16 1.43
CA VAL A 181 22.32 3.70 1.46
C VAL A 181 21.93 3.25 0.06
N THR A 182 22.65 2.30 -0.52
CA THR A 182 22.36 1.78 -1.88
C THR A 182 21.06 0.96 -1.91
N PRO A 183 20.42 0.77 -3.09
CA PRO A 183 19.24 -0.09 -3.23
C PRO A 183 19.42 -1.52 -2.68
N ASN A 184 20.62 -2.10 -2.80
CA ASN A 184 20.93 -3.45 -2.32
C ASN A 184 21.04 -3.48 -0.79
N GLU A 185 21.71 -2.49 -0.19
CA GLU A 185 21.78 -2.36 1.26
C GLU A 185 20.40 -2.11 1.85
N ARG A 186 19.60 -1.22 1.24
CA ARG A 186 18.20 -1.02 1.66
C ARG A 186 17.38 -2.29 1.57
N ALA A 187 17.60 -3.13 0.55
CA ALA A 187 16.91 -4.42 0.46
C ALA A 187 17.26 -5.34 1.63
N THR A 188 18.53 -5.35 2.06
CA THR A 188 19.00 -6.10 3.23
C THR A 188 18.42 -5.56 4.53
N LEU A 189 18.40 -4.23 4.70
CA LEU A 189 17.81 -3.57 5.87
C LEU A 189 16.30 -3.86 5.96
N ARG A 190 15.57 -3.70 4.85
CA ARG A 190 14.14 -4.00 4.76
C ARG A 190 13.83 -5.47 5.02
N LYS A 191 14.67 -6.40 4.59
CA LYS A 191 14.53 -7.84 4.93
C LYS A 191 14.60 -8.07 6.44
N SER A 192 15.40 -7.25 7.14
CA SER A 192 15.61 -7.29 8.59
C SER A 192 14.67 -6.35 9.36
N ASN A 193 13.67 -5.74 8.68
CA ASN A 193 12.73 -4.75 9.25
C ASN A 193 13.42 -3.52 9.86
N ILE A 194 14.58 -3.13 9.32
CA ILE A 194 15.32 -1.93 9.73
C ILE A 194 14.96 -0.79 8.78
N ASN A 195 14.58 0.37 9.35
CA ASN A 195 14.34 1.59 8.58
C ASN A 195 15.63 2.09 7.93
N SER A 196 15.50 2.69 6.74
CA SER A 196 16.63 3.22 6.01
C SER A 196 16.36 4.63 5.52
N PHE A 197 17.41 5.43 5.49
CA PHE A 197 17.33 6.78 4.96
C PHE A 197 17.53 6.76 3.43
N LEU A 198 16.75 7.57 2.73
CA LEU A 198 16.93 7.82 1.31
C LEU A 198 17.41 9.26 1.10
N LEU A 199 18.54 9.39 0.42
CA LEU A 199 19.09 10.68 0.01
C LEU A 199 18.63 10.98 -1.42
N HIS A 200 17.80 12.00 -1.57
CA HIS A 200 17.43 12.54 -2.87
C HIS A 200 18.64 13.22 -3.52
N GLN A 201 18.68 13.24 -4.86
CA GLN A 201 19.76 13.87 -5.63
C GLN A 201 19.98 15.36 -5.32
N TRP A 202 18.96 16.05 -4.79
CA TRP A 202 19.05 17.47 -4.41
C TRP A 202 19.38 17.70 -2.93
N GLY A 203 19.82 16.64 -2.23
CA GLY A 203 20.22 16.71 -0.82
C GLY A 203 19.08 16.57 0.19
N TYR A 204 17.84 16.36 -0.26
CA TYR A 204 16.73 16.07 0.65
C TYR A 204 16.85 14.68 1.24
N LEU A 205 16.62 14.57 2.55
CA LEU A 205 16.68 13.31 3.26
C LEU A 205 15.29 12.84 3.66
N TYR A 206 14.98 11.60 3.32
CA TYR A 206 13.72 10.94 3.65
C TYR A 206 13.98 9.75 4.56
N ALA A 207 13.15 9.58 5.57
CA ALA A 207 13.12 8.39 6.41
C ALA A 207 11.68 8.05 6.77
N ASN A 208 11.38 6.76 6.75
CA ASN A 208 10.13 6.26 7.28
C ASN A 208 10.26 6.05 8.79
N TRP A 209 9.28 6.53 9.54
CA TRP A 209 9.17 6.28 10.97
C TRP A 209 7.82 5.65 11.20
N TRP A 210 7.80 4.36 11.53
CA TRP A 210 6.61 3.73 12.11
C TRP A 210 6.81 3.70 13.62
N TRP A 211 5.87 4.31 14.33
CA TRP A 211 5.66 4.17 15.76
C TRP A 211 4.35 3.42 15.94
#